data_AF-A0A5N5NAA0-F1
#
_entry.id   AF-A0A5N5NAA0-F1
#
_cell.length_a   1.000
_cell.length_b   1.000
_cell.length_c   1.000
_cell.angle_alpha   90.00
_cell.angle_beta   90.00
_cell.angle_gamma   90.00
#
_symmetry.space_group_name_H-M   'P 1'
#
loop_
_entity.id
_entity.type
_entity.pdbx_description
1 polymer ?
#
loop_
_entity_poly.entity_id
_entity_poly.type
_entity_poly.pdbx_seq_one_letter_code
_entity_poly.pdbx_strand_id
1 'polypeptide(L)'
;MENDAYNWIDIPQPSEQPDAGEEHQSSSGEGAELITTGEGIEMSNAGEEMEDSTGKGGNEFSDNEFNNKEAVVQNEITPSSPQIHVQDRPDIHEVRNTENSSACTLLPTSCYSLPPRQNRGKPPNRYSPNGKISYAITKVLLLYIMVTSSFFLPRVESLSSSGIQSIPREYIRPQEELTSITNVFEEEKKVEGPQVPTIDLEGIESEDKVVREKCREELVKAAKEWGVMHLVNHGIPDDLIDRVKKAGKAFFDLPIEEKEKYANDQASGNVQGYGSKLANNASGQLEWEDYFFHLIFPEDKRDNSVWPKTPCDYTEVTSEYSRLLRSLATKVLSVLSLGLGLEEGRLEKEVGGLEELLLQMKINYYPKCPQPELALGVEAHTDISALTFILHNMVPGLQLFHEGKWITAKCVPNSIIMHIGDTVEILSNGKYKSILHRGLVNKEKVRISWAVFCEPPKEKIILKPLTEVVTEAEPPLFPPRTFAQHIEHKLFRKTQHSLLPGKAG
;
A
#
# COMPACT_ATOMS: atom_id res chain seq x y z
N MET A 1 -38.22 19.32 -27.24
CA MET A 1 -37.93 19.31 -25.79
C MET A 1 -36.89 18.24 -25.60
N GLU A 2 -35.67 18.70 -25.40
CA GLU A 2 -34.43 18.10 -25.87
C GLU A 2 -34.00 16.84 -25.12
N ASN A 3 -33.60 15.86 -25.93
CA ASN A 3 -32.72 14.76 -25.57
C ASN A 3 -31.28 15.28 -25.64
N ASP A 4 -30.54 15.25 -24.55
CA ASP A 4 -29.09 15.37 -24.61
C ASP A 4 -28.46 13.97 -24.50
N ALA A 5 -27.92 13.56 -25.64
CA ALA A 5 -27.15 12.35 -25.84
C ALA A 5 -25.80 12.47 -25.13
N TYR A 6 -25.50 11.53 -24.24
CA TYR A 6 -24.14 11.32 -23.75
C TYR A 6 -23.33 10.64 -24.84
N ASN A 7 -22.42 11.38 -25.47
CA ASN A 7 -21.40 10.85 -26.37
C ASN A 7 -20.42 9.98 -25.56
N TRP A 8 -20.34 8.71 -25.93
CA TRP A 8 -19.34 7.76 -25.47
C TRP A 8 -18.06 7.97 -26.27
N ILE A 9 -16.94 8.21 -25.60
CA ILE A 9 -15.61 8.11 -26.19
C ILE A 9 -15.01 6.81 -25.69
N ASP A 10 -14.92 5.83 -26.59
CA ASP A 10 -14.19 4.58 -26.40
C ASP A 10 -12.68 4.89 -26.28
N ILE A 11 -12.07 4.42 -25.20
CA ILE A 11 -10.61 4.32 -25.11
C ILE A 11 -10.23 3.04 -25.88
N PRO A 12 -9.30 3.11 -26.86
CA PRO A 12 -9.00 1.97 -27.70
C PRO A 12 -8.37 0.82 -26.90
N GLN A 13 -8.94 -0.37 -27.05
CA GLN A 13 -8.29 -1.64 -26.72
C GLN A 13 -7.09 -1.85 -27.68
N PRO A 14 -5.99 -2.50 -27.25
CA PRO A 14 -4.90 -2.83 -28.15
C PRO A 14 -5.40 -3.80 -29.24
N SER A 15 -5.26 -3.40 -30.51
CA SER A 15 -5.61 -4.22 -31.65
C SER A 15 -4.68 -5.44 -31.77
N GLU A 16 -5.25 -6.63 -31.80
CA GLU A 16 -4.61 -7.84 -32.30
C GLU A 16 -4.21 -7.65 -33.77
N GLN A 17 -2.93 -7.87 -34.09
CA GLN A 17 -2.49 -7.97 -35.48
C GLN A 17 -2.84 -9.34 -36.03
N PRO A 18 -3.38 -9.45 -37.26
CA PRO A 18 -3.63 -10.73 -37.88
C PRO A 18 -2.33 -11.36 -38.39
N ASP A 19 -2.22 -12.64 -38.09
CA ASP A 19 -1.21 -13.60 -38.54
C ASP A 19 -1.14 -13.63 -40.08
N ALA A 20 0.02 -13.29 -40.64
CA ALA A 20 0.31 -13.42 -42.06
C ALA A 20 1.22 -14.62 -42.25
N GLY A 21 0.64 -15.71 -42.80
CA GLY A 21 1.37 -16.92 -43.13
C GLY A 21 2.45 -16.69 -44.18
N GLU A 22 3.62 -17.29 -43.96
CA GLU A 22 4.66 -17.45 -44.97
C GLU A 22 4.68 -18.91 -45.46
N GLU A 23 4.26 -19.10 -46.71
CA GLU A 23 4.63 -20.25 -47.52
C GLU A 23 6.04 -20.03 -48.10
N HIS A 24 6.87 -21.06 -48.00
CA HIS A 24 8.17 -21.18 -48.67
C HIS A 24 8.05 -21.07 -50.20
N GLN A 25 8.97 -20.34 -50.85
CA GLN A 25 9.78 -20.89 -51.95
C GLN A 25 10.99 -20.02 -52.35
N SER A 26 12.07 -20.75 -52.62
CA SER A 26 13.43 -20.38 -53.04
C SER A 26 13.53 -19.85 -54.48
N SER A 27 14.52 -18.99 -54.77
CA SER A 27 15.55 -19.23 -55.81
C SER A 27 16.62 -18.11 -55.92
N SER A 28 17.84 -18.56 -56.23
CA SER A 28 19.01 -17.93 -56.89
C SER A 28 18.81 -16.58 -57.61
N GLY A 29 19.78 -15.67 -57.77
CA GLY A 29 21.25 -15.70 -57.66
C GLY A 29 21.84 -14.56 -58.51
N GLU A 30 23.12 -14.23 -58.26
CA GLU A 30 24.10 -13.52 -59.10
C GLU A 30 23.90 -12.04 -59.52
N GLY A 31 25.01 -11.27 -59.45
CA GLY A 31 25.30 -10.17 -60.39
C GLY A 31 25.97 -8.92 -59.81
N ALA A 32 27.26 -8.74 -60.11
CA ALA A 32 28.10 -7.54 -59.90
C ALA A 32 27.54 -6.28 -60.62
N GLU A 33 27.97 -5.03 -60.42
CA GLU A 33 29.31 -4.48 -60.67
C GLU A 33 29.35 -2.96 -60.32
N LEU A 34 30.57 -2.40 -60.26
CA LEU A 34 30.97 -1.03 -59.95
C LEU A 34 30.48 0.04 -60.96
N ILE A 35 30.44 1.33 -60.55
CA ILE A 35 31.33 2.42 -61.06
C ILE A 35 31.07 3.74 -60.32
N THR A 36 32.19 4.41 -60.07
CA THR A 36 32.51 5.66 -59.38
C THR A 36 32.37 6.94 -60.21
N THR A 37 32.18 8.09 -59.54
CA THR A 37 32.82 9.42 -59.81
C THR A 37 32.72 10.21 -58.47
N GLY A 38 33.77 10.68 -57.77
CA GLY A 38 34.83 11.64 -58.17
C GLY A 38 34.21 13.05 -58.25
N GLU A 39 34.60 14.12 -57.54
CA GLU A 39 35.86 14.67 -56.99
C GLU A 39 35.50 15.55 -55.75
N GLY A 40 36.30 15.72 -54.68
CA GLY A 40 37.60 16.42 -54.57
C GLY A 40 37.37 17.93 -54.24
N ILE A 41 38.04 18.66 -53.35
CA ILE A 41 39.43 18.66 -52.84
C ILE A 41 39.53 19.80 -51.78
N GLU A 42 40.03 19.53 -50.55
CA GLU A 42 41.28 20.05 -49.90
C GLU A 42 41.23 21.46 -49.25
N MET A 43 42.10 21.88 -48.31
CA MET A 43 42.99 21.30 -47.28
C MET A 43 43.62 22.49 -46.50
N SER A 44 44.04 22.26 -45.25
CA SER A 44 45.37 22.57 -44.65
C SER A 44 45.21 22.68 -43.11
N ASN A 45 45.77 21.83 -42.23
CA ASN A 45 47.13 21.33 -41.91
C ASN A 45 48.08 22.29 -41.18
N ALA A 46 48.47 21.89 -39.95
CA ALA A 46 49.84 21.79 -39.37
C ALA A 46 49.67 21.29 -37.91
N GLY A 47 50.25 20.17 -37.43
CA GLY A 47 51.68 19.85 -37.21
C GLY A 47 52.08 20.32 -35.79
N GLU A 48 52.63 19.57 -34.83
CA GLU A 48 53.70 18.54 -34.73
C GLU A 48 53.51 17.76 -33.38
N GLU A 49 53.69 16.42 -33.32
CA GLU A 49 54.87 15.63 -32.84
C GLU A 49 55.34 15.92 -31.40
N MET A 50 55.90 15.03 -30.56
CA MET A 50 56.10 13.57 -30.38
C MET A 50 56.72 13.46 -28.96
N GLU A 51 56.47 12.38 -28.19
CA GLU A 51 57.51 11.52 -27.62
C GLU A 51 56.96 10.45 -26.66
N ASP A 52 57.65 9.32 -26.71
CA ASP A 52 57.38 7.98 -26.20
C ASP A 52 58.06 7.75 -24.84
N SER A 53 57.52 6.89 -23.99
CA SER A 53 58.26 5.74 -23.42
C SER A 53 57.57 5.06 -22.24
N THR A 54 57.66 3.74 -22.35
CA THR A 54 57.25 2.62 -21.51
C THR A 54 57.82 2.57 -20.07
N GLY A 55 57.14 1.86 -19.16
CA GLY A 55 57.80 1.26 -17.98
C GLY A 55 56.89 0.58 -16.97
N LYS A 56 56.80 -0.76 -17.03
CA LYS A 56 56.18 -1.67 -16.04
C LYS A 56 56.96 -1.72 -14.72
N GLY A 57 56.27 -2.05 -13.62
CA GLY A 57 56.89 -2.69 -12.44
C GLY A 57 55.95 -2.72 -11.24
N GLY A 58 55.51 -3.92 -10.83
CA GLY A 58 54.69 -4.11 -9.62
C GLY A 58 55.52 -4.29 -8.34
N ASN A 59 54.84 -4.23 -7.20
CA ASN A 59 55.04 -5.16 -6.08
C ASN A 59 53.97 -4.98 -5.00
N GLU A 60 53.59 -6.13 -4.42
CA GLU A 60 52.82 -6.34 -3.19
C GLU A 60 53.52 -5.74 -1.95
N PHE A 61 52.75 -5.28 -0.95
CA PHE A 61 52.62 -5.91 0.39
C PHE A 61 52.00 -4.96 1.45
N SER A 62 51.32 -5.63 2.39
CA SER A 62 51.03 -5.31 3.81
C SER A 62 50.01 -4.24 4.19
N ASP A 63 48.89 -4.74 4.71
CA ASP A 63 48.39 -4.54 6.09
C ASP A 63 48.86 -3.30 6.86
N ASN A 64 47.88 -2.53 7.35
CA ASN A 64 47.99 -1.92 8.67
C ASN A 64 46.60 -1.72 9.29
N GLU A 65 46.37 -2.48 10.37
CA GLU A 65 45.43 -2.14 11.43
C GLU A 65 45.77 -0.75 12.01
N PHE A 66 44.75 0.06 12.29
CA PHE A 66 44.85 1.12 13.29
C PHE A 66 43.66 1.08 14.25
N ASN A 67 43.95 0.59 15.45
CA ASN A 67 43.26 0.90 16.68
C ASN A 67 43.43 2.38 17.03
N ASN A 68 42.35 3.04 17.47
CA ASN A 68 42.35 4.03 18.57
C ASN A 68 40.89 4.40 18.87
N LYS A 69 40.32 3.95 20.00
CA LYS A 69 40.38 4.56 21.34
C LYS A 69 39.68 5.91 21.45
N GLU A 70 38.58 5.81 22.20
CA GLU A 70 37.86 6.79 23.01
C GLU A 70 38.61 8.09 23.32
N ALA A 71 37.93 9.22 23.09
CA ALA A 71 38.19 10.47 23.77
C ALA A 71 36.89 10.95 24.41
N VAL A 72 36.85 10.85 25.75
CA VAL A 72 35.90 11.50 26.65
C VAL A 72 36.18 13.00 26.62
N VAL A 73 35.18 13.81 26.31
CA VAL A 73 35.21 15.25 26.59
C VAL A 73 33.99 15.58 27.46
N GLN A 74 34.28 15.86 28.72
CA GLN A 74 33.38 16.53 29.65
C GLN A 74 33.29 18.02 29.23
N ASN A 75 32.07 18.55 29.14
CA ASN A 75 31.83 19.99 29.24
C ASN A 75 30.54 20.22 30.05
N GLU A 76 30.72 20.64 31.30
CA GLU A 76 29.69 21.27 32.11
C GLU A 76 29.63 22.76 31.74
N ILE A 77 28.49 23.26 31.25
CA ILE A 77 28.08 24.66 31.38
C ILE A 77 26.57 24.72 31.65
N THR A 78 26.23 25.37 32.76
CA THR A 78 24.90 25.59 33.34
C THR A 78 24.00 26.56 32.55
N PRO A 79 22.67 26.57 32.78
CA PRO A 79 21.68 27.11 31.85
C PRO A 79 21.28 28.57 32.15
N SER A 80 20.90 29.30 31.09
CA SER A 80 20.22 30.60 31.18
C SER A 80 18.86 30.54 30.48
N SER A 81 17.78 30.69 31.25
CA SER A 81 16.40 30.89 30.77
C SER A 81 16.15 32.34 30.33
N PRO A 82 15.17 32.59 29.44
CA PRO A 82 14.42 33.84 29.43
C PRO A 82 12.96 33.65 29.88
N GLN A 83 12.48 34.68 30.57
CA GLN A 83 11.18 34.82 31.23
C GLN A 83 10.04 35.07 30.25
N ILE A 84 8.86 34.52 30.56
CA ILE A 84 7.57 34.87 29.95
C ILE A 84 6.86 35.88 30.85
N HIS A 85 6.45 37.00 30.26
CA HIS A 85 5.59 38.03 30.87
C HIS A 85 4.14 37.54 30.91
N VAL A 86 3.52 37.50 32.09
CA VAL A 86 2.07 37.33 32.29
C VAL A 86 1.53 38.63 32.88
N GLN A 87 0.46 39.17 32.28
CA GLN A 87 -0.31 40.29 32.81
C GLN A 87 -1.69 39.81 33.29
N ASP A 88 -1.90 40.08 34.58
CA ASP A 88 -3.09 40.33 35.41
C ASP A 88 -4.55 39.99 35.00
N ARG A 89 -5.17 39.33 36.01
CA ARG A 89 -6.57 39.17 36.50
C ARG A 89 -7.52 40.39 36.36
N PRO A 90 -8.87 40.30 36.57
CA PRO A 90 -9.60 39.77 37.78
C PRO A 90 -11.01 39.13 37.49
N ASP A 91 -11.91 38.67 38.38
CA ASP A 91 -11.98 38.30 39.80
C ASP A 91 -13.27 37.46 40.04
N ILE A 92 -13.18 36.50 40.99
CA ILE A 92 -14.09 36.18 42.12
C ILE A 92 -15.60 35.91 41.89
N HIS A 93 -16.05 34.71 42.30
CA HIS A 93 -17.13 34.53 43.29
C HIS A 93 -16.98 33.22 44.09
N GLU A 94 -16.90 33.35 45.42
CA GLU A 94 -16.99 32.32 46.48
C GLU A 94 -18.33 31.56 46.46
N VAL A 95 -18.37 30.31 46.96
CA VAL A 95 -19.11 29.89 48.19
C VAL A 95 -18.54 28.54 48.72
N ARG A 96 -18.56 28.43 50.06
CA ARG A 96 -17.86 27.53 51.00
C ARG A 96 -18.46 26.13 51.22
N ASN A 97 -17.56 25.23 51.66
CA ASN A 97 -17.61 24.21 52.74
C ASN A 97 -18.84 23.30 52.95
N THR A 98 -18.60 21.99 53.13
CA THR A 98 -18.46 21.34 54.46
C THR A 98 -18.14 19.84 54.37
N GLU A 99 -17.39 19.37 55.36
CA GLU A 99 -17.02 17.99 55.67
C GLU A 99 -18.24 17.15 56.11
N ASN A 100 -18.20 15.83 55.91
CA ASN A 100 -18.44 14.89 57.01
C ASN A 100 -18.06 13.43 56.71
N SER A 101 -17.63 12.78 57.80
CA SER A 101 -17.16 11.40 57.89
C SER A 101 -18.28 10.39 58.12
N SER A 102 -17.92 9.09 58.00
CA SER A 102 -18.31 7.96 58.88
C SER A 102 -19.05 6.77 58.25
N ALA A 103 -18.36 5.62 58.36
CA ALA A 103 -18.79 4.35 58.97
C ALA A 103 -19.30 3.17 58.10
N CYS A 104 -18.71 2.03 58.47
CA CYS A 104 -18.96 0.63 58.15
C CYS A 104 -20.42 0.17 58.20
N THR A 105 -20.77 -0.83 57.38
CA THR A 105 -21.39 -2.09 57.87
C THR A 105 -21.26 -3.24 56.86
N LEU A 106 -21.17 -4.45 57.41
CA LEU A 106 -20.84 -5.75 56.79
C LEU A 106 -22.10 -6.58 56.46
N LEU A 107 -22.02 -7.35 55.35
CA LEU A 107 -22.57 -8.70 55.09
C LEU A 107 -24.13 -8.91 55.09
N PRO A 108 -24.69 -10.06 54.61
CA PRO A 108 -24.05 -11.33 54.22
C PRO A 108 -24.54 -12.03 52.93
N THR A 109 -23.70 -12.99 52.51
CA THR A 109 -23.94 -14.18 51.67
C THR A 109 -24.97 -15.14 52.27
N SER A 110 -25.78 -15.81 51.44
CA SER A 110 -26.53 -17.03 51.83
C SER A 110 -26.13 -18.24 50.99
N CYS A 111 -25.70 -19.29 51.69
CA CYS A 111 -25.61 -20.67 51.24
C CYS A 111 -26.91 -21.37 51.67
N TYR A 112 -27.46 -22.26 50.82
CA TYR A 112 -28.47 -23.21 51.27
C TYR A 112 -28.07 -24.66 50.95
N SER A 113 -28.21 -25.45 51.99
CA SER A 113 -27.77 -26.83 52.19
C SER A 113 -28.82 -27.85 51.71
N LEU A 114 -28.36 -29.02 51.27
CA LEU A 114 -29.19 -30.21 50.98
C LEU A 114 -29.40 -31.08 52.24
N PRO A 115 -30.54 -31.79 52.36
CA PRO A 115 -30.72 -32.96 53.22
C PRO A 115 -30.90 -34.29 52.41
N PRO A 116 -30.91 -35.49 53.05
CA PRO A 116 -30.14 -36.65 52.59
C PRO A 116 -30.92 -37.84 51.98
N ARG A 117 -30.14 -38.82 51.47
CA ARG A 117 -30.50 -40.12 50.87
C ARG A 117 -31.25 -41.10 51.81
N GLN A 118 -32.19 -41.88 51.25
CA GLN A 118 -32.42 -43.29 51.62
C GLN A 118 -32.83 -44.21 50.44
N ASN A 119 -32.00 -45.25 50.25
CA ASN A 119 -32.19 -46.65 49.84
C ASN A 119 -33.19 -47.19 48.76
N ARG A 120 -32.56 -47.95 47.84
CA ARG A 120 -32.84 -49.30 47.28
C ARG A 120 -34.02 -49.53 46.30
N GLY A 121 -33.65 -49.95 45.09
CA GLY A 121 -34.44 -50.80 44.19
C GLY A 121 -33.86 -50.90 42.77
N LYS A 122 -33.43 -52.09 42.34
CA LYS A 122 -33.19 -52.49 40.92
C LYS A 122 -34.11 -53.70 40.63
N PRO A 123 -34.42 -54.03 39.36
CA PRO A 123 -35.13 -53.27 38.33
C PRO A 123 -36.39 -54.05 37.88
N PRO A 124 -37.12 -53.61 36.83
CA PRO A 124 -37.13 -54.51 35.68
C PRO A 124 -36.99 -53.83 34.31
N ASN A 125 -36.42 -54.64 33.43
CA ASN A 125 -36.27 -54.53 31.99
C ASN A 125 -37.45 -53.85 31.27
N ARG A 126 -37.23 -52.69 30.64
CA ARG A 126 -38.02 -52.23 29.48
C ARG A 126 -37.14 -51.48 28.49
N TYR A 127 -37.27 -51.89 27.24
CA TYR A 127 -36.63 -51.36 26.05
C TYR A 127 -36.80 -49.84 25.91
N SER A 128 -35.70 -49.19 25.54
CA SER A 128 -35.55 -47.74 25.32
C SER A 128 -36.03 -47.32 23.92
N PRO A 129 -36.73 -46.18 23.78
CA PRO A 129 -36.82 -45.45 22.53
C PRO A 129 -36.05 -44.12 22.59
N ASN A 130 -34.84 -44.08 23.18
CA ASN A 130 -34.07 -42.82 23.29
C ASN A 130 -33.10 -42.54 22.12
N GLY A 131 -33.08 -43.37 21.08
CA GLY A 131 -32.20 -43.16 19.91
C GLY A 131 -32.62 -42.00 19.00
N LYS A 132 -33.89 -41.58 19.02
CA LYS A 132 -34.40 -40.53 18.10
C LYS A 132 -34.31 -39.11 18.67
N ILE A 133 -34.40 -38.96 19.99
CA ILE A 133 -34.35 -37.64 20.66
C ILE A 133 -32.91 -37.12 20.74
N SER A 134 -31.93 -38.00 21.01
CA SER A 134 -30.52 -37.62 21.01
C SER A 134 -30.02 -37.21 19.62
N TYR A 135 -30.46 -37.90 18.56
CA TYR A 135 -30.09 -37.54 17.18
C TYR A 135 -30.74 -36.23 16.72
N ALA A 136 -31.99 -35.97 17.12
CA ALA A 136 -32.69 -34.72 16.80
C ALA A 136 -32.08 -33.51 17.54
N ILE A 137 -31.71 -33.65 18.82
CA ILE A 137 -31.04 -32.57 19.57
C ILE A 137 -29.65 -32.30 19.00
N THR A 138 -28.90 -33.33 18.62
CA THR A 138 -27.57 -33.17 18.00
C THR A 138 -27.67 -32.51 16.63
N LYS A 139 -28.68 -32.88 15.81
CA LYS A 139 -28.95 -32.22 14.52
C LYS A 139 -29.47 -30.80 14.67
N VAL A 140 -30.32 -30.50 15.65
CA VAL A 140 -30.80 -29.14 15.91
C VAL A 140 -29.67 -28.29 16.48
N LEU A 141 -28.77 -28.83 17.30
CA LEU A 141 -27.60 -28.11 17.80
C LEU A 141 -26.56 -27.89 16.69
N LEU A 142 -26.32 -28.86 15.79
CA LEU A 142 -25.49 -28.69 14.59
C LEU A 142 -26.12 -27.71 13.60
N LEU A 143 -27.43 -27.78 13.38
CA LEU A 143 -28.14 -26.84 12.52
C LEU A 143 -28.20 -25.45 13.16
N TYR A 144 -28.33 -25.35 14.49
CA TYR A 144 -28.26 -24.09 15.22
C TYR A 144 -26.84 -23.53 15.16
N ILE A 145 -25.78 -24.33 15.34
CA ILE A 145 -24.39 -23.89 15.13
C ILE A 145 -24.14 -23.47 13.67
N MET A 146 -24.74 -24.16 12.68
CA MET A 146 -24.65 -23.80 11.26
C MET A 146 -25.51 -22.59 10.87
N VAL A 147 -26.56 -22.27 11.63
CA VAL A 147 -27.49 -21.16 11.38
C VAL A 147 -27.16 -19.93 12.24
N THR A 148 -26.46 -20.10 13.38
CA THR A 148 -25.99 -19.02 14.25
C THR A 148 -24.51 -18.70 14.10
N SER A 149 -23.74 -19.51 13.36
CA SER A 149 -22.56 -18.98 12.70
C SER A 149 -23.06 -18.01 11.64
N SER A 150 -23.10 -16.71 11.97
CA SER A 150 -22.73 -15.71 10.97
C SER A 150 -21.53 -16.30 10.25
N PHE A 151 -21.63 -16.52 8.94
CA PHE A 151 -20.50 -16.97 8.12
C PHE A 151 -19.44 -15.87 8.16
N PHE A 152 -18.70 -15.78 9.26
CA PHE A 152 -17.45 -15.06 9.31
C PHE A 152 -16.55 -15.81 8.34
N LEU A 153 -16.26 -15.18 7.19
CA LEU A 153 -15.22 -15.70 6.33
C LEU A 153 -13.95 -15.82 7.20
N PRO A 154 -13.33 -17.01 7.23
CA PRO A 154 -12.19 -17.24 8.09
C PRO A 154 -11.04 -16.31 7.66
N ARG A 155 -10.37 -15.70 8.64
CA ARG A 155 -9.14 -14.92 8.41
C ARG A 155 -8.14 -15.76 7.63
N VAL A 156 -7.43 -15.15 6.69
CA VAL A 156 -6.48 -15.86 5.83
C VAL A 156 -5.33 -16.46 6.66
N GLU A 157 -4.93 -15.80 7.74
CA GLU A 157 -3.95 -16.31 8.70
C GLU A 157 -4.42 -17.60 9.37
N SER A 158 -5.70 -17.68 9.73
CA SER A 158 -6.30 -18.90 10.30
C SER A 158 -6.28 -20.04 9.29
N LEU A 159 -6.65 -19.74 8.02
CA LEU A 159 -6.59 -20.69 6.93
C LEU A 159 -5.15 -21.19 6.70
N SER A 160 -4.18 -20.28 6.61
CA SER A 160 -2.76 -20.59 6.42
C SER A 160 -2.21 -21.51 7.53
N SER A 161 -2.65 -21.30 8.76
CA SER A 161 -2.20 -22.05 9.94
C SER A 161 -2.98 -23.37 10.18
N SER A 162 -4.05 -23.61 9.44
CA SER A 162 -4.94 -24.78 9.63
C SER A 162 -4.38 -26.10 9.10
N GLY A 163 -3.26 -26.08 8.38
CA GLY A 163 -2.64 -27.28 7.78
C GLY A 163 -3.20 -27.69 6.42
N ILE A 164 -4.03 -26.86 5.79
CA ILE A 164 -4.53 -27.07 4.43
C ILE A 164 -3.37 -27.23 3.44
N GLN A 165 -3.52 -28.18 2.52
CA GLN A 165 -2.57 -28.42 1.43
C GLN A 165 -3.02 -27.74 0.13
N SER A 166 -4.30 -27.39 0.03
CA SER A 166 -4.87 -26.71 -1.11
C SER A 166 -5.71 -25.53 -0.65
N ILE A 167 -5.62 -24.42 -1.38
CA ILE A 167 -6.37 -23.21 -1.05
C ILE A 167 -7.86 -23.40 -1.40
N PRO A 168 -8.80 -22.78 -0.64
CA PRO A 168 -10.20 -22.79 -1.02
C PRO A 168 -10.42 -22.19 -2.40
N ARG A 169 -11.45 -22.69 -3.11
CA ARG A 169 -11.74 -22.28 -4.49
C ARG A 169 -12.01 -20.80 -4.63
N GLU A 170 -12.39 -20.11 -3.55
CA GLU A 170 -12.68 -18.69 -3.45
C GLU A 170 -11.40 -17.83 -3.44
N TYR A 171 -10.21 -18.43 -3.41
CA TYR A 171 -8.92 -17.71 -3.57
C TYR A 171 -8.22 -17.99 -4.90
N ILE A 172 -8.66 -19.01 -5.65
CA ILE A 172 -8.09 -19.39 -6.94
C ILE A 172 -8.40 -18.34 -8.01
N ARG A 173 -7.39 -17.73 -8.63
CA ARG A 173 -7.60 -16.70 -9.66
C ARG A 173 -8.23 -17.28 -10.94
N PRO A 174 -8.95 -16.46 -11.74
CA PRO A 174 -9.42 -16.86 -13.06
C PRO A 174 -8.28 -17.33 -13.98
N GLN A 175 -8.59 -18.20 -14.95
CA GLN A 175 -7.59 -18.87 -15.79
C GLN A 175 -6.72 -17.87 -16.57
N GLU A 176 -7.29 -16.74 -16.96
CA GLU A 176 -6.62 -15.66 -17.67
C GLU A 176 -5.51 -15.02 -16.82
N GLU A 177 -5.76 -14.85 -15.51
CA GLU A 177 -4.78 -14.28 -14.58
C GLU A 177 -3.67 -15.28 -14.22
N LEU A 178 -4.00 -16.57 -14.08
CA LEU A 178 -3.06 -17.62 -13.65
C LEU A 178 -1.82 -17.71 -14.54
N THR A 179 -1.96 -17.44 -15.84
CA THR A 179 -0.84 -17.48 -16.80
C THR A 179 0.29 -16.50 -16.47
N SER A 180 -0.03 -15.44 -15.73
CA SER A 180 0.89 -14.38 -15.37
C SER A 180 1.43 -14.49 -13.95
N ILE A 181 0.94 -15.42 -13.13
CA ILE A 181 1.34 -15.57 -11.72
C ILE A 181 2.49 -16.56 -11.64
N THR A 182 3.66 -16.07 -11.25
CA THR A 182 4.90 -16.84 -11.19
C THR A 182 5.55 -16.78 -9.81
N ASN A 183 6.65 -17.49 -9.62
CA ASN A 183 7.38 -17.49 -8.36
C ASN A 183 8.03 -16.12 -8.10
N VAL A 184 7.52 -15.40 -7.10
CA VAL A 184 7.99 -14.05 -6.75
C VAL A 184 9.50 -13.97 -6.47
N PHE A 185 10.12 -15.00 -5.90
CA PHE A 185 11.56 -14.99 -5.60
C PHE A 185 12.42 -15.23 -6.84
N GLU A 186 11.87 -15.88 -7.87
CA GLU A 186 12.55 -16.01 -9.16
C GLU A 186 12.40 -14.72 -9.97
N GLU A 187 11.21 -14.11 -9.94
CA GLU A 187 10.96 -12.83 -10.60
C GLU A 187 11.79 -11.68 -10.00
N GLU A 188 11.93 -11.59 -8.68
CA GLU A 188 12.75 -10.55 -8.03
C GLU A 188 14.23 -10.62 -8.45
N LYS A 189 14.74 -11.84 -8.71
CA LYS A 189 16.13 -12.06 -9.14
C LYS A 189 16.37 -11.66 -10.60
N LYS A 190 15.32 -11.49 -11.40
CA LYS A 190 15.48 -11.05 -12.79
C LYS A 190 16.02 -9.61 -12.81
N VAL A 191 17.06 -9.40 -13.60
CA VAL A 191 17.70 -8.08 -13.78
C VAL A 191 17.48 -7.54 -15.19
N GLU A 192 16.89 -8.34 -16.08
CA GLU A 192 16.60 -7.97 -17.45
C GLU A 192 15.27 -7.20 -17.56
N GLY A 193 15.23 -6.24 -18.48
CA GLY A 193 14.04 -5.44 -18.76
C GLY A 193 13.89 -4.20 -17.88
N PRO A 194 12.78 -3.46 -18.04
CA PRO A 194 12.49 -2.25 -17.27
C PRO A 194 12.50 -2.51 -15.76
N GLN A 195 12.96 -1.54 -14.98
CA GLN A 195 13.04 -1.62 -13.51
C GLN A 195 12.41 -0.36 -12.90
N VAL A 196 11.73 -0.54 -11.76
CA VAL A 196 11.14 0.58 -11.02
C VAL A 196 12.26 1.59 -10.68
N PRO A 197 12.10 2.88 -11.04
CA PRO A 197 13.14 3.88 -10.82
C PRO A 197 13.37 4.12 -9.33
N THR A 198 14.61 4.37 -8.95
CA THR A 198 14.99 4.86 -7.62
C THR A 198 15.31 6.35 -7.71
N ILE A 199 14.66 7.16 -6.89
CA ILE A 199 14.76 8.62 -6.88
C ILE A 199 15.35 9.05 -5.54
N ASP A 200 16.46 9.77 -5.61
CA ASP A 200 17.15 10.34 -4.45
C ASP A 200 16.56 11.72 -4.13
N LEU A 201 16.04 11.88 -2.90
CA LEU A 201 15.40 13.11 -2.45
C LEU A 201 16.31 14.02 -1.62
N GLU A 202 17.59 13.70 -1.44
CA GLU A 202 18.52 14.53 -0.65
C GLU A 202 18.55 15.99 -1.14
N GLY A 203 18.50 16.18 -2.47
CA GLY A 203 18.55 17.49 -3.12
C GLY A 203 17.21 18.23 -3.23
N ILE A 204 16.08 17.67 -2.78
CA ILE A 204 14.73 18.21 -3.10
C ILE A 204 14.48 19.64 -2.62
N GLU A 205 15.16 20.04 -1.54
CA GLU A 205 15.13 21.36 -0.91
C GLU A 205 16.52 22.02 -0.85
N SER A 206 17.47 21.57 -1.69
CA SER A 206 18.82 22.14 -1.74
C SER A 206 18.80 23.67 -2.01
N GLU A 207 19.68 24.40 -1.33
CA GLU A 207 19.94 25.82 -1.61
C GLU A 207 20.63 26.02 -2.97
N ASP A 208 21.40 25.02 -3.41
CA ASP A 208 21.90 24.98 -4.78
C ASP A 208 20.75 24.66 -5.74
N LYS A 209 20.40 25.65 -6.55
CA LYS A 209 19.32 25.59 -7.54
C LYS A 209 19.51 24.45 -8.55
N VAL A 210 20.73 24.19 -9.01
CA VAL A 210 20.99 23.16 -10.03
C VAL A 210 20.75 21.77 -9.45
N VAL A 211 21.25 21.53 -8.23
CA VAL A 211 21.02 20.26 -7.50
C VAL A 211 19.52 20.07 -7.24
N ARG A 212 18.83 21.14 -6.81
CA ARG A 212 17.40 21.11 -6.54
C ARG A 212 16.57 20.82 -7.77
N GLU A 213 16.83 21.52 -8.88
CA GLU A 213 16.10 21.33 -10.14
C GLU A 213 16.31 19.92 -10.69
N LYS A 214 17.54 19.40 -10.67
CA LYS A 214 17.82 18.03 -11.13
C LYS A 214 17.04 16.97 -10.35
N CYS A 215 17.06 17.04 -9.01
CA CYS A 215 16.30 16.12 -8.15
C CYS A 215 14.80 16.17 -8.45
N ARG A 216 14.26 17.39 -8.61
CA ARG A 216 12.85 17.62 -8.94
C ARG A 216 12.47 17.10 -10.32
N GLU A 217 13.34 17.27 -11.31
CA GLU A 217 13.16 16.76 -12.67
C GLU A 217 13.13 15.23 -12.72
N GLU A 218 14.01 14.56 -11.98
CA GLU A 218 14.04 13.09 -11.89
C GLU A 218 12.74 12.53 -11.29
N LEU A 219 12.22 13.16 -10.23
CA LEU A 219 10.93 12.81 -9.63
C LEU A 219 9.78 13.00 -10.63
N VAL A 220 9.72 14.16 -11.29
CA VAL A 220 8.67 14.47 -12.28
C VAL A 220 8.72 13.51 -13.46
N LYS A 221 9.91 13.15 -13.94
CA LYS A 221 10.10 12.18 -15.02
C LYS A 221 9.56 10.81 -14.61
N ALA A 222 9.95 10.30 -13.44
CA ALA A 222 9.45 9.02 -12.93
C ALA A 222 7.93 9.02 -12.74
N ALA A 223 7.34 10.14 -12.28
CA ALA A 223 5.88 10.26 -12.14
C ALA A 223 5.14 10.24 -13.50
N LYS A 224 5.76 10.76 -14.57
CA LYS A 224 5.19 10.78 -15.94
C LYS A 224 5.35 9.44 -16.66
N GLU A 225 6.48 8.77 -16.49
CA GLU A 225 6.82 7.55 -17.22
C GLU A 225 6.35 6.28 -16.50
N TRP A 226 6.54 6.23 -15.18
CA TRP A 226 6.25 5.06 -14.36
C TRP A 226 5.04 5.22 -13.47
N GLY A 227 4.86 6.40 -12.87
CA GLY A 227 3.84 6.60 -11.84
C GLY A 227 4.14 5.89 -10.52
N VAL A 228 5.29 5.24 -10.41
CA VAL A 228 5.77 4.52 -9.22
C VAL A 228 7.29 4.62 -9.14
N MET A 229 7.84 4.73 -7.93
CA MET A 229 9.28 4.84 -7.70
C MET A 229 9.68 4.40 -6.29
N HIS A 230 10.93 3.99 -6.11
CA HIS A 230 11.57 3.92 -4.79
C HIS A 230 12.13 5.29 -4.42
N LEU A 231 11.76 5.83 -3.27
CA LEU A 231 12.33 7.05 -2.72
C LEU A 231 13.45 6.67 -1.74
N VAL A 232 14.63 7.26 -1.89
CA VAL A 232 15.74 7.20 -0.92
C VAL A 232 16.10 8.60 -0.44
N ASN A 233 16.79 8.71 0.70
CA ASN A 233 17.10 9.99 1.34
C ASN A 233 15.87 10.90 1.51
N HIS A 234 14.71 10.30 1.79
CA HIS A 234 13.42 10.97 1.90
C HIS A 234 13.24 11.78 3.20
N GLY A 235 14.24 11.79 4.09
CA GLY A 235 14.25 12.59 5.32
C GLY A 235 13.43 12.03 6.49
N ILE A 236 12.92 10.79 6.38
CA ILE A 236 12.29 10.09 7.51
C ILE A 236 13.35 9.18 8.13
N PRO A 237 13.63 9.28 9.44
CA PRO A 237 14.67 8.47 10.09
C PRO A 237 14.42 6.96 9.96
N ASP A 238 15.48 6.22 9.62
CA ASP A 238 15.42 4.75 9.48
C ASP A 238 14.98 4.06 10.79
N ASP A 239 15.39 4.57 11.95
CA ASP A 239 15.00 4.03 13.26
C ASP A 239 13.49 4.13 13.50
N LEU A 240 12.86 5.23 13.08
CA LEU A 240 11.41 5.41 13.17
C LEU A 240 10.70 4.44 12.23
N ILE A 241 11.17 4.32 10.99
CA ILE A 241 10.65 3.36 10.01
C ILE A 241 10.73 1.92 10.54
N ASP A 242 11.84 1.55 11.19
CA ASP A 242 12.00 0.25 11.82
C ASP A 242 11.06 0.05 13.03
N ARG A 243 10.87 1.08 13.86
CA ARG A 243 9.90 1.04 14.97
C ARG A 243 8.47 0.84 14.46
N VAL A 244 8.05 1.54 13.41
CA VAL A 244 6.73 1.36 12.77
C VAL A 244 6.55 -0.07 12.24
N LYS A 245 7.54 -0.57 11.48
CA LYS A 245 7.54 -1.95 10.97
C LYS A 245 7.45 -2.97 12.12
N LYS A 246 8.22 -2.76 13.18
CA LYS A 246 8.22 -3.63 14.36
C LYS A 246 6.87 -3.60 15.08
N ALA A 247 6.28 -2.42 15.26
CA ALA A 247 5.01 -2.28 15.95
C ALA A 247 3.85 -2.94 15.19
N GLY A 248 3.77 -2.72 13.87
CA GLY A 248 2.78 -3.39 13.02
C GLY A 248 2.97 -4.90 12.97
N LYS A 249 4.22 -5.39 12.88
CA LYS A 249 4.50 -6.82 12.94
C LYS A 249 4.07 -7.40 14.29
N ALA A 250 4.40 -6.75 15.40
CA ALA A 250 4.04 -7.22 16.74
C ALA A 250 2.52 -7.31 16.94
N PHE A 251 1.74 -6.40 16.34
CA PHE A 251 0.28 -6.53 16.31
C PHE A 251 -0.17 -7.78 15.56
N PHE A 252 0.38 -8.04 14.37
CA PHE A 252 0.03 -9.24 13.60
C PHE A 252 0.55 -10.55 14.20
N ASP A 253 1.59 -10.51 15.03
CA ASP A 253 2.08 -11.67 15.78
C ASP A 253 1.15 -12.05 16.97
N LEU A 254 0.15 -11.22 17.31
CA LEU A 254 -0.83 -11.53 18.37
C LEU A 254 -1.74 -12.71 17.95
N PRO A 255 -2.29 -13.47 18.92
CA PRO A 255 -3.36 -14.43 18.64
C PRO A 255 -4.52 -13.78 17.89
N ILE A 256 -5.16 -14.54 16.98
CA ILE A 256 -6.27 -14.03 16.17
C ILE A 256 -7.37 -13.48 17.07
N GLU A 257 -7.67 -14.14 18.20
CA GLU A 257 -8.69 -13.71 19.17
C GLU A 257 -8.41 -12.32 19.76
N GLU A 258 -7.13 -11.95 19.90
CA GLU A 258 -6.73 -10.61 20.37
C GLU A 258 -6.88 -9.57 19.25
N LYS A 259 -6.60 -9.94 18.00
CA LYS A 259 -6.79 -9.08 16.82
C LYS A 259 -8.27 -8.85 16.51
N GLU A 260 -9.13 -9.86 16.72
CA GLU A 260 -10.59 -9.76 16.53
C GLU A 260 -11.25 -8.72 17.45
N LYS A 261 -10.63 -8.35 18.58
CA LYS A 261 -11.11 -7.24 19.42
C LYS A 261 -11.12 -5.89 18.69
N TYR A 262 -10.37 -5.80 17.59
CA TYR A 262 -10.30 -4.63 16.73
C TYR A 262 -10.99 -4.88 15.38
N ALA A 263 -11.80 -5.93 15.23
CA ALA A 263 -12.45 -6.25 13.98
C ALA A 263 -13.28 -5.07 13.45
N ASN A 264 -13.13 -4.78 12.16
CA ASN A 264 -14.00 -3.84 11.48
C ASN A 264 -15.41 -4.44 11.26
N ASP A 265 -16.38 -3.57 10.99
CA ASP A 265 -17.73 -3.96 10.63
C ASP A 265 -18.22 -3.09 9.47
N GLN A 266 -17.87 -3.54 8.26
CA GLN A 266 -18.22 -2.83 7.03
C GLN A 266 -19.74 -2.74 6.83
N ALA A 267 -20.52 -3.68 7.37
CA ALA A 267 -21.98 -3.69 7.22
C ALA A 267 -22.65 -2.57 8.02
N SER A 268 -22.08 -2.18 9.16
CA SER A 268 -22.52 -1.00 9.92
C SER A 268 -21.83 0.31 9.49
N GLY A 269 -20.98 0.26 8.47
CA GLY A 269 -20.20 1.41 7.99
C GLY A 269 -18.90 1.67 8.76
N ASN A 270 -18.56 0.83 9.76
CA ASN A 270 -17.29 0.93 10.47
C ASN A 270 -16.17 0.23 9.67
N VAL A 271 -15.50 0.98 8.81
CA VAL A 271 -14.45 0.45 7.92
C VAL A 271 -13.07 0.32 8.59
N GLN A 272 -12.86 0.96 9.73
CA GLN A 272 -11.56 0.93 10.43
C GLN A 272 -11.43 -0.31 11.32
N GLY A 273 -10.21 -0.82 11.44
CA GLY A 273 -9.86 -1.97 12.26
C GLY A 273 -9.30 -3.15 11.46
N TYR A 274 -9.27 -4.30 12.12
CA TYR A 274 -8.80 -5.58 11.61
C TYR A 274 -9.82 -6.22 10.66
N GLY A 275 -9.38 -6.56 9.46
CA GLY A 275 -10.22 -6.95 8.35
C GLY A 275 -9.60 -8.05 7.50
N SER A 276 -10.43 -8.70 6.70
CA SER A 276 -10.01 -9.51 5.55
C SER A 276 -10.99 -9.16 4.43
N LYS A 277 -10.52 -9.04 3.21
CA LYS A 277 -11.34 -8.46 2.14
C LYS A 277 -12.41 -9.47 1.74
N LEU A 278 -13.67 -9.03 1.78
CA LEU A 278 -14.81 -9.79 1.27
C LEU A 278 -14.76 -9.84 -0.26
N ALA A 279 -15.39 -10.84 -0.88
CA ALA A 279 -15.41 -11.01 -2.34
C ALA A 279 -16.26 -9.91 -3.03
N ASN A 280 -15.71 -8.70 -3.14
CA ASN A 280 -16.31 -7.55 -3.82
C ASN A 280 -15.36 -6.93 -4.86
N ASN A 281 -14.35 -7.68 -5.30
CA ASN A 281 -13.40 -7.25 -6.34
C ASN A 281 -13.86 -7.69 -7.75
N ALA A 282 -13.14 -7.23 -8.79
CA ALA A 282 -13.49 -7.44 -10.19
C ALA A 282 -13.59 -8.93 -10.59
N SER A 283 -12.79 -9.77 -9.93
CA SER A 283 -12.78 -11.23 -10.15
C SER A 283 -13.89 -11.96 -9.40
N GLY A 284 -14.60 -11.30 -8.46
CA GLY A 284 -15.53 -11.96 -7.55
C GLY A 284 -14.85 -12.93 -6.57
N GLN A 285 -13.54 -12.77 -6.38
CA GLN A 285 -12.66 -13.73 -5.72
C GLN A 285 -12.04 -13.13 -4.46
N LEU A 286 -11.79 -13.92 -3.43
CA LEU A 286 -11.08 -13.48 -2.24
C LEU A 286 -9.57 -13.29 -2.51
N GLU A 287 -8.97 -12.46 -1.68
CA GLU A 287 -7.56 -12.10 -1.70
C GLU A 287 -6.85 -12.78 -0.52
N TRP A 288 -5.62 -13.26 -0.72
CA TRP A 288 -4.85 -13.97 0.30
C TRP A 288 -4.15 -12.97 1.26
N GLU A 289 -4.95 -12.16 1.93
CA GLU A 289 -4.53 -11.06 2.78
C GLU A 289 -5.50 -10.86 3.97
N ASP A 290 -4.94 -10.63 5.16
CA ASP A 290 -5.63 -9.94 6.25
C ASP A 290 -5.01 -8.54 6.39
N TYR A 291 -5.75 -7.58 6.96
CA TYR A 291 -5.27 -6.21 7.05
C TYR A 291 -5.72 -5.50 8.33
N PHE A 292 -5.04 -4.40 8.66
CA PHE A 292 -5.48 -3.43 9.65
C PHE A 292 -5.54 -2.05 9.01
N PHE A 293 -6.72 -1.41 9.03
CA PHE A 293 -6.97 -0.14 8.33
C PHE A 293 -7.43 0.95 9.28
N HIS A 294 -6.80 2.12 9.27
CA HIS A 294 -7.24 3.25 10.10
C HIS A 294 -6.66 4.59 9.64
N LEU A 295 -7.32 5.67 10.04
CA LEU A 295 -6.86 7.04 9.81
C LEU A 295 -5.70 7.37 10.75
N ILE A 296 -4.60 7.92 10.21
CA ILE A 296 -3.39 8.31 10.95
C ILE A 296 -3.10 9.82 10.96
N PHE A 297 -3.74 10.59 10.07
CA PHE A 297 -3.60 12.04 9.99
C PHE A 297 -4.82 12.66 9.27
N PRO A 298 -5.30 13.87 9.63
CA PRO A 298 -4.79 14.75 10.70
C PRO A 298 -5.18 14.24 12.10
N GLU A 299 -4.45 14.75 13.10
CA GLU A 299 -4.47 14.19 14.45
C GLU A 299 -5.82 14.26 15.15
N ASP A 300 -6.61 15.30 14.87
CA ASP A 300 -7.93 15.63 15.41
C ASP A 300 -9.06 14.79 14.81
N LYS A 301 -8.85 14.20 13.62
CA LYS A 301 -9.85 13.35 12.95
C LYS A 301 -9.68 11.86 13.29
N ARG A 302 -8.61 11.47 13.99
CA ARG A 302 -8.33 10.07 14.35
C ARG A 302 -9.32 9.56 15.39
N ASP A 303 -9.74 8.31 15.22
CA ASP A 303 -10.34 7.54 16.30
C ASP A 303 -9.28 6.66 16.97
N ASN A 304 -8.72 7.12 18.09
CA ASN A 304 -7.71 6.34 18.82
C ASN A 304 -8.29 5.11 19.53
N SER A 305 -9.62 5.01 19.66
CA SER A 305 -10.24 3.86 20.33
C SER A 305 -10.11 2.56 19.53
N VAL A 306 -10.00 2.67 18.20
CA VAL A 306 -9.80 1.54 17.30
C VAL A 306 -8.33 1.16 17.11
N TRP A 307 -7.37 1.97 17.57
CA TRP A 307 -5.94 1.70 17.36
C TRP A 307 -5.45 0.55 18.25
N PRO A 308 -4.50 -0.28 17.76
CA PRO A 308 -3.86 -1.32 18.55
C PRO A 308 -3.27 -0.78 19.86
N LYS A 309 -3.66 -1.40 20.98
CA LYS A 309 -3.08 -1.15 22.31
C LYS A 309 -1.86 -2.02 22.59
N THR A 310 -1.63 -3.03 21.74
CA THR A 310 -0.47 -3.92 21.80
C THR A 310 0.15 -3.99 20.40
N PRO A 311 1.44 -3.64 20.25
CA PRO A 311 2.33 -3.18 21.31
C PRO A 311 1.98 -1.77 21.82
N CYS A 312 2.42 -1.42 23.02
CA CYS A 312 2.03 -0.18 23.69
C CYS A 312 2.56 1.10 23.00
N ASP A 313 3.61 0.97 22.20
CA ASP A 313 4.23 2.04 21.43
C ASP A 313 3.56 2.29 20.08
N TYR A 314 2.61 1.45 19.64
CA TYR A 314 1.96 1.56 18.31
C TYR A 314 1.43 2.98 18.02
N THR A 315 0.70 3.57 18.97
CA THR A 315 0.11 4.90 18.81
C THR A 315 1.17 5.98 18.68
N GLU A 316 2.21 5.93 19.52
CA GLU A 316 3.29 6.92 19.51
C GLU A 316 4.06 6.89 18.19
N VAL A 317 4.57 5.71 17.81
CA VAL A 317 5.44 5.56 16.63
C VAL A 317 4.68 5.83 15.33
N THR A 318 3.41 5.40 15.24
CA THR A 318 2.60 5.63 14.04
C THR A 318 2.18 7.10 13.92
N SER A 319 1.97 7.80 15.05
CA SER A 319 1.71 9.25 15.04
C SER A 319 2.94 10.06 14.65
N GLU A 320 4.12 9.65 15.11
CA GLU A 320 5.37 10.29 14.72
C GLU A 320 5.64 10.13 13.22
N TYR A 321 5.47 8.91 12.72
CA TYR A 321 5.59 8.60 11.31
C TYR A 321 4.58 9.37 10.45
N SER A 322 3.31 9.47 10.87
CA SER A 322 2.29 10.16 10.08
C SER A 322 2.60 11.65 9.87
N ARG A 323 3.18 12.33 10.87
CA ARG A 323 3.63 13.73 10.75
C ARG A 323 4.76 13.91 9.76
N LEU A 324 5.80 13.08 9.83
CA LEU A 324 6.93 13.18 8.90
C LEU A 324 6.52 12.79 7.48
N LEU A 325 5.67 11.77 7.33
CA LEU A 325 5.15 11.38 6.03
C LEU A 325 4.22 12.45 5.43
N ARG A 326 3.46 13.17 6.26
CA ARG A 326 2.66 14.32 5.80
C ARG A 326 3.55 15.43 5.23
N SER A 327 4.69 15.70 5.86
CA SER A 327 5.67 16.67 5.35
C SER A 327 6.28 16.19 4.03
N LEU A 328 6.64 14.91 3.92
CA LEU A 328 7.11 14.34 2.65
C LEU A 328 6.07 14.48 1.53
N ALA A 329 4.79 14.21 1.82
CA ALA A 329 3.70 14.40 0.86
C ALA A 329 3.58 15.86 0.38
N THR A 330 3.73 16.86 1.25
CA THR A 330 3.77 18.29 0.88
C THR A 330 4.91 18.57 -0.11
N LYS A 331 6.12 18.07 0.18
CA LYS A 331 7.29 18.28 -0.70
C LYS A 331 7.06 17.67 -2.08
N VAL A 332 6.59 16.43 -2.12
CA VAL A 332 6.29 15.73 -3.39
C VAL A 332 5.21 16.47 -4.18
N LEU A 333 4.06 16.81 -3.56
CA LEU A 333 2.97 17.50 -4.26
C LEU A 333 3.40 18.89 -4.77
N SER A 334 4.29 19.57 -4.06
CA SER A 334 4.88 20.84 -4.50
C SER A 334 5.73 20.66 -5.76
N VAL A 335 6.61 19.66 -5.78
CA VAL A 335 7.44 19.31 -6.95
C VAL A 335 6.58 18.89 -8.14
N LEU A 336 5.56 18.04 -7.91
CA LEU A 336 4.65 17.62 -8.96
C LEU A 336 3.83 18.79 -9.53
N SER A 337 3.48 19.79 -8.70
CA SER A 337 2.81 21.00 -9.16
C SER A 337 3.69 21.78 -10.13
N LEU A 338 4.95 22.01 -9.74
CA LEU A 338 5.94 22.69 -10.59
C LEU A 338 6.22 21.91 -11.88
N GLY A 339 6.26 20.58 -11.83
CA GLY A 339 6.44 19.71 -13.01
C GLY A 339 5.31 19.75 -14.04
N LEU A 340 4.15 20.31 -13.66
CA LEU A 340 3.01 20.61 -14.53
C LEU A 340 2.99 22.09 -14.99
N GLY A 341 3.97 22.90 -14.57
CA GLY A 341 3.99 24.34 -14.82
C GLY A 341 2.98 25.12 -13.96
N LEU A 342 2.55 24.56 -12.83
CA LEU A 342 1.64 25.20 -11.88
C LEU A 342 2.39 25.93 -10.78
N GLU A 343 1.69 26.80 -10.06
CA GLU A 343 2.16 27.37 -8.79
C GLU A 343 2.55 26.26 -7.80
N GLU A 344 3.59 26.52 -7.00
CA GLU A 344 4.03 25.60 -5.95
C GLU A 344 2.88 25.31 -4.96
N GLY A 345 2.70 24.05 -4.59
CA GLY A 345 1.61 23.61 -3.70
C GLY A 345 0.21 23.58 -4.33
N ARG A 346 0.06 23.86 -5.64
CA ARG A 346 -1.26 23.82 -6.30
C ARG A 346 -1.96 22.47 -6.16
N LEU A 347 -1.29 21.36 -6.44
CA LEU A 347 -1.89 20.03 -6.32
C LEU A 347 -2.32 19.73 -4.88
N GLU A 348 -1.51 20.13 -3.89
CA GLU A 348 -1.84 19.94 -2.47
C GLU A 348 -3.14 20.67 -2.09
N LYS A 349 -3.33 21.90 -2.57
CA LYS A 349 -4.56 22.65 -2.37
C LYS A 349 -5.78 21.92 -2.97
N GLU A 350 -5.63 21.34 -4.16
CA GLU A 350 -6.71 20.65 -4.87
C GLU A 350 -7.09 19.29 -4.24
N VAL A 351 -6.24 18.74 -3.37
CA VAL A 351 -6.54 17.50 -2.62
C VAL A 351 -6.90 17.74 -1.16
N GLY A 352 -7.16 18.99 -0.76
CA GLY A 352 -7.64 19.33 0.58
C GLY A 352 -6.61 20.01 1.50
N GLY A 353 -5.40 20.28 1.01
CA GLY A 353 -4.41 21.07 1.74
C GLY A 353 -3.96 20.44 3.07
N LEU A 354 -3.56 21.29 4.02
CA LEU A 354 -3.13 20.85 5.35
C LEU A 354 -4.29 20.34 6.23
N GLU A 355 -5.51 20.84 6.00
CA GLU A 355 -6.65 20.64 6.90
C GLU A 355 -7.51 19.42 6.53
N GLU A 356 -7.67 19.13 5.23
CA GLU A 356 -8.64 18.15 4.76
C GLU A 356 -8.01 16.92 4.09
N LEU A 357 -6.73 16.96 3.70
CA LEU A 357 -6.03 15.78 3.20
C LEU A 357 -5.87 14.74 4.32
N LEU A 358 -6.38 13.54 4.08
CA LEU A 358 -6.36 12.44 5.02
C LEU A 358 -5.20 11.50 4.72
N LEU A 359 -4.53 10.98 5.75
CA LEU A 359 -3.61 9.85 5.61
C LEU A 359 -4.24 8.61 6.24
N GLN A 360 -4.56 7.62 5.41
CA GLN A 360 -5.08 6.32 5.86
C GLN A 360 -3.96 5.28 5.83
N MET A 361 -3.69 4.61 6.95
CA MET A 361 -2.76 3.48 7.00
C MET A 361 -3.52 2.18 6.75
N LYS A 362 -2.99 1.34 5.87
CA LYS A 362 -3.35 -0.07 5.74
C LYS A 362 -2.10 -0.93 5.92
N ILE A 363 -2.08 -1.68 7.02
CA ILE A 363 -1.07 -2.72 7.23
C ILE A 363 -1.60 -3.99 6.60
N ASN A 364 -1.00 -4.41 5.49
CA ASN A 364 -1.38 -5.62 4.78
C ASN A 364 -0.51 -6.78 5.27
N TYR A 365 -1.14 -7.87 5.70
CA TYR A 365 -0.51 -9.09 6.18
C TYR A 365 -0.83 -10.24 5.23
N TYR A 366 0.21 -10.80 4.62
CA TYR A 366 0.12 -11.89 3.66
C TYR A 366 0.70 -13.17 4.28
N PRO A 367 -0.15 -14.05 4.83
CA PRO A 367 0.30 -15.34 5.35
C PRO A 367 0.94 -16.21 4.27
N LYS A 368 1.66 -17.25 4.68
CA LYS A 368 2.20 -18.23 3.72
C LYS A 368 1.05 -18.90 2.98
N CYS A 369 1.14 -18.98 1.65
CA CYS A 369 0.14 -19.64 0.81
C CYS A 369 0.64 -21.02 0.38
N PRO A 370 -0.13 -22.11 0.53
CA PRO A 370 0.29 -23.45 0.09
C PRO A 370 0.33 -23.60 -1.44
N GLN A 371 -0.44 -22.80 -2.18
CA GLN A 371 -0.50 -22.78 -3.65
C GLN A 371 -0.40 -21.33 -4.18
N PRO A 372 0.75 -20.67 -4.01
CA PRO A 372 0.90 -19.25 -4.33
C PRO A 372 0.71 -18.94 -5.83
N GLU A 373 0.94 -19.92 -6.70
CA GLU A 373 0.70 -19.84 -8.14
C GLU A 373 -0.78 -19.72 -8.52
N LEU A 374 -1.69 -20.00 -7.58
CA LEU A 374 -3.14 -19.94 -7.78
C LEU A 374 -3.80 -18.71 -7.16
N ALA A 375 -3.10 -17.92 -6.35
CA ALA A 375 -3.70 -16.84 -5.55
C ALA A 375 -2.96 -15.51 -5.74
N LEU A 376 -3.67 -14.42 -5.43
CA LEU A 376 -3.07 -13.09 -5.26
C LEU A 376 -3.28 -12.62 -3.83
N GLY A 377 -2.30 -11.90 -3.30
CA GLY A 377 -2.41 -11.21 -2.03
C GLY A 377 -3.31 -9.99 -2.17
N VAL A 378 -3.09 -9.18 -3.21
CA VAL A 378 -4.01 -8.10 -3.61
C VAL A 378 -4.17 -8.13 -5.13
N GLU A 379 -5.38 -7.87 -5.62
CA GLU A 379 -5.71 -7.97 -7.04
C GLU A 379 -5.05 -6.87 -7.88
N ALA A 380 -5.09 -6.99 -9.20
CA ALA A 380 -4.68 -5.91 -10.08
C ALA A 380 -5.59 -4.68 -9.90
N HIS A 381 -5.00 -3.56 -9.47
CA HIS A 381 -5.71 -2.31 -9.26
C HIS A 381 -4.79 -1.10 -9.45
N THR A 382 -5.40 0.09 -9.55
CA THR A 382 -4.72 1.37 -9.40
C THR A 382 -5.23 2.02 -8.12
N ASP A 383 -4.34 2.74 -7.43
CA ASP A 383 -4.67 3.41 -6.19
C ASP A 383 -5.54 4.63 -6.45
N ILE A 384 -6.59 4.80 -5.65
CA ILE A 384 -7.56 5.89 -5.84
C ILE A 384 -7.03 7.21 -5.23
N SER A 385 -6.11 7.10 -4.28
CA SER A 385 -5.45 8.18 -3.55
C SER A 385 -4.82 9.25 -4.46
N ALA A 386 -4.35 10.35 -3.88
CA ALA A 386 -3.47 11.29 -4.55
C ALA A 386 -2.06 10.73 -4.68
N LEU A 387 -1.53 10.24 -3.56
CA LEU A 387 -0.24 9.56 -3.45
C LEU A 387 -0.41 8.37 -2.51
N THR A 388 0.41 7.34 -2.69
CA THR A 388 0.55 6.25 -1.73
C THR A 388 2.02 6.05 -1.38
N PHE A 389 2.33 5.91 -0.09
CA PHE A 389 3.68 5.59 0.40
C PHE A 389 3.67 4.22 1.07
N ILE A 390 4.56 3.32 0.65
CA ILE A 390 4.54 1.91 1.05
C ILE A 390 5.90 1.51 1.63
N LEU A 391 5.87 1.03 2.88
CA LEU A 391 6.97 0.26 3.49
C LEU A 391 6.73 -1.23 3.30
N HIS A 392 7.79 -2.03 3.28
CA HIS A 392 7.70 -3.50 3.24
C HIS A 392 8.73 -4.17 4.16
N ASN A 393 8.48 -5.43 4.54
CA ASN A 393 9.35 -6.22 5.41
C ASN A 393 10.47 -6.99 4.66
N MET A 394 10.93 -6.47 3.53
CA MET A 394 11.93 -7.11 2.66
C MET A 394 11.54 -8.49 2.09
N VAL A 395 10.24 -8.82 2.07
CA VAL A 395 9.72 -9.94 1.29
C VAL A 395 9.11 -9.40 0.00
N PRO A 396 9.58 -9.83 -1.18
CA PRO A 396 9.06 -9.34 -2.46
C PRO A 396 7.59 -9.76 -2.64
N GLY A 397 6.88 -9.03 -3.49
CA GLY A 397 5.47 -9.31 -3.76
C GLY A 397 4.80 -8.26 -4.65
N LEU A 398 5.25 -7.01 -4.59
CA LEU A 398 4.69 -5.96 -5.45
C LEU A 398 5.07 -6.20 -6.91
N GLN A 399 4.07 -6.21 -7.79
CA GLN A 399 4.26 -6.19 -9.24
C GLN A 399 3.51 -5.03 -9.88
N LEU A 400 4.10 -4.46 -10.92
CA LEU A 400 3.63 -3.29 -11.66
C LEU A 400 3.37 -3.69 -13.10
N PHE A 401 2.26 -3.25 -13.68
CA PHE A 401 1.96 -3.51 -15.08
C PHE A 401 2.52 -2.37 -15.94
N HIS A 402 3.70 -2.59 -16.52
CA HIS A 402 4.43 -1.60 -17.31
C HIS A 402 4.70 -2.18 -18.70
N GLU A 403 4.39 -1.41 -19.75
CA GLU A 403 4.58 -1.81 -21.16
C GLU A 403 4.00 -3.21 -21.49
N GLY A 404 2.80 -3.50 -20.97
CA GLY A 404 2.10 -4.77 -21.22
C GLY A 404 2.63 -5.97 -20.43
N LYS A 405 3.57 -5.77 -19.50
CA LYS A 405 4.19 -6.85 -18.71
C LYS A 405 4.13 -6.57 -17.21
N TRP A 406 4.06 -7.64 -16.42
CA TRP A 406 4.21 -7.55 -14.97
C TRP A 406 5.69 -7.49 -14.60
N ILE A 407 6.11 -6.37 -14.01
CA ILE A 407 7.46 -6.12 -13.51
C ILE A 407 7.45 -6.24 -11.99
N THR A 408 8.36 -7.04 -11.42
CA THR A 408 8.46 -7.20 -9.96
C THR A 408 9.33 -6.13 -9.35
N ALA A 409 8.81 -5.39 -8.37
CA ALA A 409 9.60 -4.41 -7.63
C ALA A 409 10.65 -5.10 -6.76
N LYS A 410 11.87 -4.59 -6.79
CA LYS A 410 12.95 -5.08 -5.92
C LYS A 410 12.82 -4.52 -4.51
N CYS A 411 13.33 -5.27 -3.54
CA CYS A 411 13.44 -4.79 -2.17
C CYS A 411 14.64 -3.84 -2.02
N VAL A 412 14.47 -2.54 -2.25
CA VAL A 412 15.51 -1.53 -2.05
C VAL A 412 15.58 -1.16 -0.55
N PRO A 413 16.71 -1.40 0.15
CA PRO A 413 16.84 -1.07 1.57
C PRO A 413 16.64 0.44 1.83
N ASN A 414 16.08 0.77 3.00
CA ASN A 414 15.88 2.14 3.47
C ASN A 414 15.14 3.03 2.45
N SER A 415 14.24 2.43 1.67
CA SER A 415 13.42 3.14 0.70
C SER A 415 11.94 3.12 1.08
N ILE A 416 11.21 4.09 0.54
CA ILE A 416 9.74 4.13 0.56
C ILE A 416 9.28 4.01 -0.89
N ILE A 417 8.43 3.02 -1.20
CA ILE A 417 7.81 2.96 -2.52
C ILE A 417 6.71 4.02 -2.56
N MET A 418 6.72 4.89 -3.57
CA MET A 418 5.69 5.89 -3.79
C MET A 418 4.92 5.59 -5.07
N HIS A 419 3.60 5.60 -5.01
CA HIS A 419 2.71 5.61 -6.17
C HIS A 419 2.06 6.99 -6.37
N ILE A 420 1.92 7.40 -7.62
CA ILE A 420 0.89 8.35 -8.04
C ILE A 420 -0.44 7.60 -8.08
N GLY A 421 -1.47 8.16 -7.48
CA GLY A 421 -2.82 7.59 -7.56
C GLY A 421 -3.73 8.32 -8.54
N ASP A 422 -4.93 7.76 -8.74
CA ASP A 422 -5.92 8.23 -9.71
C ASP A 422 -6.28 9.70 -9.50
N THR A 423 -6.29 10.18 -8.25
CA THR A 423 -6.63 11.57 -7.95
C THR A 423 -5.66 12.53 -8.63
N VAL A 424 -4.35 12.28 -8.57
CA VAL A 424 -3.34 13.12 -9.22
C VAL A 424 -3.31 12.88 -10.74
N GLU A 425 -3.56 11.65 -11.21
CA GLU A 425 -3.73 11.38 -12.64
C GLU A 425 -4.88 12.20 -13.23
N ILE A 426 -6.05 12.23 -12.57
CA ILE A 426 -7.21 13.03 -12.98
C ILE A 426 -6.87 14.52 -13.01
N LEU A 427 -6.33 15.06 -11.90
CA LEU A 427 -5.99 16.49 -11.78
C LEU A 427 -4.97 16.92 -12.85
N SER A 428 -4.02 16.05 -13.17
CA SER A 428 -2.97 16.30 -14.17
C SER A 428 -3.39 16.01 -15.61
N ASN A 429 -4.66 15.65 -15.85
CA ASN A 429 -5.18 15.24 -17.16
C ASN A 429 -4.37 14.08 -17.78
N GLY A 430 -3.94 13.11 -16.97
CA GLY A 430 -3.22 11.92 -17.42
C GLY A 430 -1.72 12.13 -17.63
N LYS A 431 -1.16 13.29 -17.26
CA LYS A 431 0.28 13.57 -17.37
C LYS A 431 1.10 12.74 -16.40
N TYR A 432 0.65 12.61 -15.15
CA TYR A 432 1.20 11.66 -14.18
C TYR A 432 0.37 10.38 -14.18
N LYS A 433 1.02 9.22 -14.03
CA LYS A 433 0.40 7.91 -14.28
C LYS A 433 -0.03 7.22 -13.00
N SER A 434 -1.28 6.77 -12.92
CA SER A 434 -1.73 5.85 -11.88
C SER A 434 -1.52 4.41 -12.38
N ILE A 435 -0.39 3.80 -12.00
CA ILE A 435 0.01 2.50 -12.58
C ILE A 435 -0.77 1.33 -11.97
N LEU A 436 -1.20 0.41 -12.83
CA LEU A 436 -1.84 -0.84 -12.42
C LEU A 436 -0.80 -1.72 -11.72
N HIS A 437 -1.13 -2.22 -10.53
CA HIS A 437 -0.23 -3.02 -9.73
C HIS A 437 -0.99 -4.11 -8.97
N ARG A 438 -0.28 -5.14 -8.50
CA ARG A 438 -0.82 -6.25 -7.70
C ARG A 438 0.19 -6.74 -6.67
N GLY A 439 -0.25 -7.61 -5.76
CA GLY A 439 0.63 -8.25 -4.77
C GLY A 439 0.60 -9.77 -4.89
N LEU A 440 1.76 -10.37 -5.13
CA LEU A 440 1.96 -11.82 -5.07
C LEU A 440 2.10 -12.30 -3.63
N VAL A 441 1.71 -13.55 -3.41
CA VAL A 441 1.98 -14.31 -2.18
C VAL A 441 3.03 -15.39 -2.46
N ASN A 442 3.53 -16.01 -1.38
CA ASN A 442 4.52 -17.07 -1.49
C ASN A 442 4.32 -18.11 -0.36
N LYS A 443 4.93 -19.28 -0.50
CA LYS A 443 4.83 -20.39 0.46
C LYS A 443 5.86 -20.36 1.59
N GLU A 444 6.88 -19.51 1.51
CA GLU A 444 8.08 -19.60 2.34
C GLU A 444 8.08 -18.60 3.50
N LYS A 445 7.68 -17.35 3.23
CA LYS A 445 7.80 -16.20 4.13
C LYS A 445 6.49 -15.41 4.17
N VAL A 446 6.12 -14.97 5.37
CA VAL A 446 5.06 -13.98 5.57
C VAL A 446 5.54 -12.63 5.03
N ARG A 447 4.74 -12.01 4.18
CA ARG A 447 4.98 -10.64 3.69
C ARG A 447 4.11 -9.68 4.47
N ILE A 448 4.66 -8.51 4.83
CA ILE A 448 3.92 -7.43 5.46
C ILE A 448 4.29 -6.12 4.75
N SER A 449 3.29 -5.29 4.49
CA SER A 449 3.49 -3.93 3.97
C SER A 449 2.65 -2.91 4.73
N TRP A 450 3.14 -1.68 4.83
CA TRP A 450 2.45 -0.55 5.45
C TRP A 450 2.21 0.49 4.37
N ALA A 451 1.00 0.47 3.78
CA ALA A 451 0.60 1.45 2.79
C ALA A 451 -0.09 2.63 3.47
N VAL A 452 0.35 3.84 3.17
CA VAL A 452 -0.33 5.06 3.59
C VAL A 452 -0.87 5.79 2.38
N PHE A 453 -2.18 5.94 2.33
CA PHE A 453 -2.90 6.60 1.25
C PHE A 453 -3.16 8.06 1.61
N CYS A 454 -2.72 8.99 0.76
CA CYS A 454 -3.05 10.40 0.85
C CYS A 454 -4.38 10.64 0.11
N GLU A 455 -5.49 10.80 0.82
CA GLU A 455 -6.84 10.85 0.25
C GLU A 455 -7.46 12.24 0.40
N PRO A 456 -8.02 12.83 -0.67
CA PRO A 456 -8.84 14.03 -0.54
C PRO A 456 -10.13 13.73 0.24
N PRO A 457 -10.79 14.75 0.81
CA PRO A 457 -12.08 14.58 1.48
C PRO A 457 -13.12 14.00 0.52
N LYS A 458 -13.79 12.92 0.94
CA LYS A 458 -14.63 12.05 0.10
C LYS A 458 -15.65 12.80 -0.77
N GLU A 459 -16.34 13.79 -0.20
CA GLU A 459 -17.46 14.49 -0.85
C GLU A 459 -17.22 15.97 -1.13
N LYS A 460 -16.25 16.60 -0.46
CA LYS A 460 -16.09 18.06 -0.49
C LYS A 460 -15.44 18.56 -1.78
N ILE A 461 -14.62 17.75 -2.42
CA ILE A 461 -13.82 18.12 -3.59
C ILE A 461 -14.33 17.39 -4.83
N ILE A 462 -14.51 18.14 -5.92
CA ILE A 462 -14.81 17.61 -7.25
C ILE A 462 -13.48 17.45 -8.00
N LEU A 463 -13.05 16.21 -8.18
CA LEU A 463 -11.89 15.84 -8.96
C LEU A 463 -12.19 15.96 -10.46
N LYS A 464 -11.38 16.74 -11.16
CA LYS A 464 -11.41 16.91 -12.61
C LYS A 464 -10.06 17.43 -13.11
N PRO A 465 -9.72 17.29 -14.40
CA PRO A 465 -8.55 17.91 -14.99
C PRO A 465 -8.46 19.41 -14.63
N LEU A 466 -7.29 19.84 -14.15
CA LEU A 466 -7.07 21.25 -13.86
C LEU A 466 -7.10 22.06 -15.16
N THR A 467 -7.68 23.25 -15.08
CA THR A 467 -7.89 24.10 -16.26
C THR A 467 -6.59 24.45 -16.97
N GLU A 468 -5.48 24.55 -16.23
CA GLU A 468 -4.15 24.89 -16.70
C GLU A 468 -3.50 23.77 -17.52
N VAL A 469 -3.94 22.52 -17.35
CA VAL A 469 -3.38 21.36 -18.06
C VAL A 469 -4.31 20.87 -19.18
N VAL A 470 -5.41 21.58 -19.42
CA VAL A 470 -6.38 21.31 -20.49
C VAL A 470 -6.24 22.39 -21.56
N THR A 471 -6.15 21.96 -22.82
CA THR A 471 -6.08 22.87 -23.99
C THR A 471 -6.97 22.35 -25.11
N GLU A 472 -7.12 23.11 -26.20
CA GLU A 472 -7.83 22.60 -27.39
C GLU A 472 -7.16 21.36 -27.99
N ALA A 473 -5.81 21.27 -27.90
CA ALA A 473 -5.05 20.13 -28.38
C ALA A 473 -5.03 18.95 -27.38
N GLU A 474 -5.18 19.24 -26.09
CA GLU A 474 -5.24 18.26 -24.99
C GLU A 474 -6.56 18.40 -24.23
N PRO A 475 -7.69 17.91 -24.78
CA PRO A 475 -8.99 18.00 -24.14
C PRO A 475 -9.04 17.22 -22.81
N PRO A 476 -10.03 17.49 -21.95
CA PRO A 476 -10.15 16.79 -20.67
C PRO A 476 -10.43 15.30 -20.90
N LEU A 477 -9.57 14.43 -20.37
CA LEU A 477 -9.66 12.97 -20.48
C LEU A 477 -10.59 12.36 -19.44
N PHE A 478 -10.84 13.06 -18.33
CA PHE A 478 -11.59 12.55 -17.19
C PHE A 478 -12.82 13.43 -16.90
N PRO A 479 -14.01 12.84 -16.74
CA PRO A 479 -15.19 13.58 -16.31
C PRO A 479 -15.11 13.93 -14.82
N PRO A 480 -15.76 15.02 -14.38
CA PRO A 480 -15.75 15.45 -12.99
C PRO A 480 -16.46 14.45 -12.08
N ARG A 481 -15.86 14.11 -10.92
CA ARG A 481 -16.45 13.27 -9.87
C ARG A 481 -15.94 13.68 -8.49
N THR A 482 -16.71 13.47 -7.43
CA THR A 482 -16.14 13.45 -6.07
C THR A 482 -15.25 12.22 -5.89
N PHE A 483 -14.41 12.21 -4.85
CA PHE A 483 -13.58 11.04 -4.54
C PHE A 483 -14.46 9.81 -4.22
N ALA A 484 -15.57 9.99 -3.49
CA ALA A 484 -16.55 8.93 -3.25
C ALA A 484 -17.18 8.41 -4.55
N GLN A 485 -17.62 9.30 -5.43
CA GLN A 485 -18.17 8.92 -6.74
C GLN A 485 -17.15 8.18 -7.62
N HIS A 486 -15.86 8.52 -7.52
CA HIS A 486 -14.80 7.81 -8.23
C HIS A 486 -14.57 6.40 -7.67
N ILE A 487 -14.57 6.23 -6.34
CA ILE A 487 -14.55 4.92 -5.68
C ILE A 487 -15.73 4.07 -6.17
N GLU A 488 -16.95 4.60 -6.07
CA GLU A 488 -18.16 3.92 -6.50
C GLU A 488 -18.09 3.53 -7.98
N HIS A 489 -17.72 4.46 -8.86
CA HIS A 489 -17.60 4.19 -10.29
C HIS A 489 -16.61 3.05 -10.60
N LYS A 490 -15.46 2.98 -9.90
CA LYS A 490 -14.53 1.85 -10.05
C LYS A 490 -15.13 0.55 -9.55
N LEU A 491 -15.82 0.55 -8.41
CA LEU A 491 -16.50 -0.64 -7.89
C LEU A 491 -17.62 -1.11 -8.85
N PHE A 492 -18.44 -0.19 -9.36
CA PHE A 492 -19.50 -0.52 -10.32
C PHE A 492 -18.98 -1.08 -11.64
N ARG A 493 -17.92 -0.50 -12.22
CA ARG A 493 -17.29 -1.06 -13.43
C ARG A 493 -16.76 -2.46 -13.19
N LYS A 494 -16.12 -2.70 -12.03
CA LYS A 494 -15.64 -4.03 -11.62
C LYS A 494 -16.81 -5.03 -11.56
N THR A 495 -17.93 -4.66 -10.95
CA THR A 495 -19.14 -5.50 -10.89
C THR A 495 -19.73 -5.79 -12.28
N GLN A 496 -19.85 -4.79 -13.16
CA GLN A 496 -20.40 -5.01 -14.51
C GLN A 496 -19.53 -5.95 -15.34
N HIS A 497 -18.21 -5.82 -15.28
CA HIS A 497 -17.28 -6.72 -15.98
C HIS A 497 -17.40 -8.17 -15.48
N SER A 498 -17.64 -8.37 -14.18
CA SER A 498 -17.87 -9.71 -13.60
C SER A 498 -19.21 -10.35 -13.99
N LEU A 499 -20.20 -9.55 -14.39
CA LEU A 499 -21.55 -10.01 -14.74
C LEU A 499 -21.71 -10.33 -16.23
N LEU A 500 -20.76 -9.95 -17.08
CA LEU A 500 -20.78 -10.30 -18.49
C LEU A 500 -20.25 -11.74 -18.64
N PRO A 501 -21.08 -12.73 -19.05
CA PRO A 501 -20.58 -14.06 -19.35
C PRO A 501 -19.57 -13.94 -20.48
N GLY A 502 -18.37 -14.51 -20.27
CA GLY A 502 -17.26 -14.47 -21.21
C GLY A 502 -17.74 -14.75 -22.63
N LYS A 503 -17.67 -13.72 -23.49
CA LYS A 503 -17.77 -13.96 -24.93
C LYS A 503 -16.48 -14.65 -25.33
N ALA A 504 -16.54 -15.98 -25.39
CA ALA A 504 -15.63 -16.75 -26.21
C ALA A 504 -15.75 -16.19 -27.64
N GLY A 505 -14.68 -15.54 -28.09
CA GLY A 505 -14.38 -15.28 -29.50
C GLY A 505 -13.33 -16.27 -29.93
#